data_AF-A0A4Q3WSN8-F1
#
_entry.id   AF-A0A4Q3WSN8-F1
#
_cell.length_a   1.000
_cell.length_b   1.000
_cell.length_c   1.000
_cell.angle_alpha   90.00
_cell.angle_beta   90.00
_cell.angle_gamma   90.00
#
_symmetry.space_group_name_H-M   'P 1'
#
loop_
_entity.id
_entity.type
_entity.pdbx_description
1 polymer ?
#
loop_
_entity_poly.entity_id
_entity_poly.type
_entity_poly.pdbx_seq_one_letter_code
_entity_poly.pdbx_strand_id
1 'polypeptide(L)'
;IHFSGDATTDWRMLSFEVPFTSTSSNSGLFFWSHDIGGHAGPRYDETYARWCQFGAMTAALRSHSTNRPDLDRRPWTYPAWSEESMRRSFHLRSELFPYIYSTTRQSSKETVPMVRPMYIDSPGVEAAYHNGQQYLFGDSLLVAPIVSPGVGPSRLGSQQVWFPQGQWFDMFTGERYAAGPGGRNALASADINSFPLFARGGVPIPLQPYTPRMGTAKISKLVVRCYPGENGKTGSFTLYEDDGLSEGYKSGAYATTELNYRRDGAVTSLTIAPTQGKFAGQLARRSFSIELPGLVAARTASVDGRSVPVRYDAARHCNIVEVPERGIRQKVQVRLSATTVPDATLREAAVKSRLSGVLGKPVTSIEASLAGENNASEENATAMLAALNMGVQTHNEAPYLYGGRESLHWYAPPGAAAKPEFTFGSQNQAVMLNPDGELNLNALGGTLPPNEQIVVPGATKVRAAIFYAGRQWRFEREVLQSLGTGALGAANENLARRAKVQASSVDNLAVPQNAIDGIAGGYPNPHGTEWSSKGEKAGATLTLSWESPVTVGRVLLYDRPNGNDQVTSARLTFDDGSTIEVGALPNDGLSPVELAFAPRQTRHVKIEITGVGPATENSGFSDVALFPK
;
A
#
# COMPACT_ATOMS: atom_id res chain seq x y z
N ILE A 1 27.10 -9.65 -5.01
CA ILE A 1 25.95 -8.74 -4.77
C ILE A 1 25.99 -7.71 -5.89
N HIS A 2 24.89 -7.53 -6.61
CA HIS A 2 24.78 -6.58 -7.72
C HIS A 2 23.73 -5.51 -7.38
N PHE A 3 23.70 -4.40 -8.10
CA PHE A 3 22.68 -3.37 -7.91
C PHE A 3 22.24 -2.72 -9.22
N SER A 4 21.06 -2.10 -9.20
CA SER A 4 20.37 -1.53 -10.38
C SER A 4 21.00 -0.26 -10.98
N GLY A 5 22.01 0.32 -10.35
CA GLY A 5 22.63 1.57 -10.77
C GLY A 5 21.91 2.81 -10.22
N ASP A 6 22.10 3.94 -10.92
CA ASP A 6 21.71 5.26 -10.44
C ASP A 6 20.22 5.56 -10.72
N ALA A 7 19.34 4.99 -9.89
CA ALA A 7 17.90 5.15 -9.99
C ALA A 7 17.43 6.59 -9.70
N THR A 8 16.35 7.05 -10.34
CA THR A 8 15.65 8.29 -9.93
C THR A 8 14.81 8.06 -8.67
N THR A 9 14.45 9.12 -7.96
CA THR A 9 13.75 9.05 -6.66
C THR A 9 12.22 8.93 -6.75
N ASP A 10 11.66 8.92 -7.96
CA ASP A 10 10.21 9.03 -8.20
C ASP A 10 9.46 7.69 -8.13
N TRP A 11 8.12 7.77 -8.10
CA TRP A 11 7.22 6.61 -8.05
C TRP A 11 7.30 5.69 -9.27
N ARG A 12 7.60 6.23 -10.45
CA ARG A 12 7.75 5.43 -11.67
C ARG A 12 8.97 4.52 -11.52
N MET A 13 10.06 5.02 -10.93
CA MET A 13 11.24 4.23 -10.66
C MET A 13 11.02 3.20 -9.55
N LEU A 14 10.37 3.56 -8.44
CA LEU A 14 10.02 2.57 -7.41
C LEU A 14 9.17 1.42 -7.99
N SER A 15 8.18 1.75 -8.83
CA SER A 15 7.36 0.78 -9.53
C SER A 15 8.12 -0.08 -10.54
N PHE A 16 9.21 0.45 -11.13
CA PHE A 16 10.10 -0.31 -12.01
C PHE A 16 10.95 -1.31 -11.22
N GLU A 17 11.46 -0.86 -10.07
CA GLU A 17 12.43 -1.62 -9.28
C GLU A 17 11.85 -2.90 -8.68
N VAL A 18 10.55 -2.98 -8.46
CA VAL A 18 9.89 -4.20 -7.96
C VAL A 18 10.02 -5.38 -8.94
N PRO A 19 9.47 -5.33 -10.17
CA PRO A 19 9.65 -6.40 -11.14
C PRO A 19 11.12 -6.55 -11.57
N PHE A 20 11.90 -5.46 -11.62
CA PHE A 20 13.32 -5.56 -11.99
C PHE A 20 14.14 -6.34 -10.94
N THR A 21 13.87 -6.11 -9.66
CA THR A 21 14.51 -6.84 -8.56
C THR A 21 14.13 -8.31 -8.56
N SER A 22 12.84 -8.65 -8.73
CA SER A 22 12.43 -10.05 -8.74
C SER A 22 12.96 -10.79 -9.98
N THR A 23 12.90 -10.18 -11.16
CA THR A 23 13.34 -10.82 -12.41
C THR A 23 14.86 -10.90 -12.57
N SER A 24 15.65 -10.15 -11.79
CA SER A 24 17.11 -10.33 -11.70
C SER A 24 17.51 -11.79 -11.40
N SER A 25 16.63 -12.51 -10.70
CA SER A 25 16.80 -13.93 -10.42
C SER A 25 16.88 -14.82 -11.66
N ASN A 26 16.22 -14.48 -12.76
CA ASN A 26 16.29 -15.23 -14.02
C ASN A 26 17.71 -15.21 -14.61
N SER A 27 18.53 -14.22 -14.26
CA SER A 27 19.92 -14.09 -14.67
C SER A 27 20.90 -14.62 -13.62
N GLY A 28 20.41 -15.34 -12.60
CA GLY A 28 21.25 -15.87 -11.51
C GLY A 28 21.68 -14.80 -10.48
N LEU A 29 21.11 -13.60 -10.52
CA LEU A 29 21.50 -12.48 -9.67
C LEU A 29 20.69 -12.48 -8.36
N PHE A 30 20.79 -13.56 -7.57
CA PHE A 30 19.90 -13.80 -6.42
C PHE A 30 20.03 -12.81 -5.25
N PHE A 31 21.15 -12.09 -5.19
CA PHE A 31 21.43 -11.06 -4.17
C PHE A 31 21.47 -9.68 -4.81
N TRP A 32 20.35 -9.32 -5.46
CA TRP A 32 20.13 -8.02 -6.10
C TRP A 32 19.81 -6.93 -5.07
N SER A 33 20.31 -5.73 -5.33
CA SER A 33 20.11 -4.53 -4.52
C SER A 33 19.70 -3.37 -5.42
N HIS A 34 19.23 -2.30 -4.82
CA HIS A 34 18.92 -1.04 -5.48
C HIS A 34 19.20 0.08 -4.48
N ASP A 35 19.36 1.32 -4.96
CA ASP A 35 19.48 2.48 -4.10
C ASP A 35 18.10 2.78 -3.48
N ILE A 36 17.89 2.39 -2.22
CA ILE A 36 16.60 2.62 -1.56
C ILE A 36 16.36 4.13 -1.47
N GLY A 37 15.27 4.58 -2.10
CA GLY A 37 14.90 5.99 -2.23
C GLY A 37 15.36 6.68 -3.51
N GLY A 38 16.10 5.98 -4.38
CA GLY A 38 16.73 6.51 -5.57
C GLY A 38 18.08 7.19 -5.31
N HIS A 39 18.96 7.10 -6.31
CA HIS A 39 20.29 7.68 -6.31
C HIS A 39 20.26 9.22 -6.41
N ALA A 40 19.50 9.74 -7.37
CA ALA A 40 19.47 11.15 -7.74
C ALA A 40 18.06 11.63 -8.11
N GLY A 41 17.78 12.91 -7.86
CA GLY A 41 16.47 13.52 -8.08
C GLY A 41 15.98 14.26 -6.83
N PRO A 42 14.74 14.79 -6.82
CA PRO A 42 14.16 15.44 -5.65
C PRO A 42 13.91 14.44 -4.50
N ARG A 43 13.84 14.94 -3.27
CA ARG A 43 13.52 14.10 -2.11
C ARG A 43 12.01 14.04 -1.89
N TYR A 44 11.45 12.82 -1.87
CA TYR A 44 10.06 12.57 -1.53
C TYR A 44 9.95 11.67 -0.29
N ASP A 45 9.37 12.18 0.79
CA ASP A 45 9.35 11.49 2.08
C ASP A 45 8.50 10.21 2.06
N GLU A 46 7.40 10.20 1.31
CA GLU A 46 6.52 9.03 1.24
C GLU A 46 7.11 7.95 0.33
N THR A 47 7.60 8.33 -0.85
CA THR A 47 8.26 7.40 -1.76
C THR A 47 9.43 6.73 -1.07
N TYR A 48 10.24 7.46 -0.28
CA TYR A 48 11.34 6.86 0.48
C TYR A 48 10.87 5.88 1.56
N ALA A 49 9.82 6.22 2.31
CA ALA A 49 9.23 5.31 3.29
C ALA A 49 8.72 4.01 2.63
N ARG A 50 7.98 4.11 1.51
CA ARG A 50 7.52 2.94 0.72
C ARG A 50 8.68 2.14 0.13
N TRP A 51 9.75 2.80 -0.30
CA TRP A 51 10.95 2.12 -0.79
C TRP A 51 11.70 1.39 0.33
N CYS A 52 11.70 1.93 1.56
CA CYS A 52 12.25 1.24 2.73
C CYS A 52 11.45 -0.02 3.09
N GLN A 53 10.13 0.02 2.96
CA GLN A 53 9.26 -1.16 3.13
C GLN A 53 9.61 -2.24 2.11
N PHE A 54 9.72 -1.86 0.83
CA PHE A 54 10.16 -2.76 -0.24
C PHE A 54 11.56 -3.33 0.06
N GLY A 55 12.56 -2.48 0.28
CA GLY A 55 13.95 -2.89 0.53
C GLY A 55 14.14 -3.72 1.81
N ALA A 56 13.26 -3.59 2.80
CA ALA A 56 13.28 -4.46 3.98
C ALA A 56 13.01 -5.93 3.61
N MET A 57 12.30 -6.16 2.51
CA MET A 57 11.86 -7.44 1.99
C MET A 57 12.58 -7.86 0.69
N THR A 58 13.81 -7.40 0.49
CA THR A 58 14.70 -7.86 -0.59
C THR A 58 16.00 -8.45 -0.02
N ALA A 59 16.93 -8.85 -0.89
CA ALA A 59 18.21 -9.40 -0.47
C ALA A 59 19.04 -8.41 0.37
N ALA A 60 18.99 -7.11 0.05
CA ALA A 60 19.82 -6.09 0.70
C ALA A 60 19.01 -4.83 1.03
N LEU A 61 18.95 -4.51 2.32
CA LEU A 61 18.47 -3.23 2.82
C LEU A 61 19.62 -2.20 2.76
N ARG A 62 19.81 -1.57 1.60
CA ARG A 62 20.88 -0.60 1.34
C ARG A 62 20.32 0.77 0.97
N SER A 63 20.36 1.70 1.92
CA SER A 63 20.09 3.11 1.67
C SER A 63 21.34 3.78 1.08
N HIS A 64 21.19 4.43 -0.08
CA HIS A 64 22.28 5.05 -0.82
C HIS A 64 21.74 6.17 -1.74
N SER A 65 22.54 7.20 -1.94
CA SER A 65 22.24 8.32 -2.85
C SER A 65 23.50 9.10 -3.18
N THR A 66 23.39 10.02 -4.14
CA THR A 66 24.39 11.06 -4.36
C THR A 66 24.67 11.83 -3.07
N ASN A 67 25.94 12.14 -2.80
CA ASN A 67 26.37 12.88 -1.62
C ASN A 67 25.99 14.36 -1.71
N ARG A 68 24.73 14.68 -1.44
CA ARG A 68 24.20 16.04 -1.36
C ARG A 68 23.36 16.22 -0.09
N PRO A 69 23.41 17.39 0.58
CA PRO A 69 22.63 17.63 1.80
C PRO A 69 21.11 17.45 1.63
N ASP A 70 20.56 17.80 0.47
CA ASP A 70 19.13 17.68 0.16
C ASP A 70 18.67 16.24 -0.10
N LEU A 71 19.62 15.30 -0.25
CA LEU A 71 19.35 13.87 -0.45
C LEU A 71 19.84 12.99 0.70
N ASP A 72 20.04 13.58 1.88
CA ASP A 72 20.37 12.80 3.08
C ASP A 72 19.28 11.76 3.38
N ARG A 73 19.68 10.48 3.43
CA ARG A 73 18.81 9.32 3.60
C ARG A 73 18.73 8.81 5.03
N ARG A 74 19.38 9.46 6.00
CA ARG A 74 19.30 9.07 7.41
C ARG A 74 17.85 9.21 7.89
N PRO A 75 17.21 8.15 8.42
CA PRO A 75 15.77 8.16 8.73
C PRO A 75 15.32 9.30 9.64
N TRP A 76 16.14 9.68 10.63
CA TRP A 76 15.85 10.76 11.59
C TRP A 76 15.90 12.17 10.99
N THR A 77 16.20 12.31 9.70
CA THR A 77 16.10 13.59 8.97
C THR A 77 14.74 13.76 8.28
N TYR A 78 13.87 12.76 8.35
CA TYR A 78 12.53 12.75 7.78
C TYR A 78 11.47 13.13 8.83
N PRO A 79 10.27 13.58 8.41
CA PRO A 79 9.16 13.81 9.34
C PRO A 79 8.87 12.56 10.18
N ALA A 80 8.38 12.76 11.41
CA ALA A 80 8.17 11.69 12.38
C ALA A 80 7.34 10.50 11.87
N TRP A 81 6.35 10.75 11.01
CA TRP A 81 5.52 9.69 10.39
C TRP A 81 6.34 8.81 9.43
N SER A 82 7.27 9.40 8.69
CA SER A 82 8.14 8.70 7.73
C SER A 82 9.25 7.95 8.47
N GLU A 83 9.83 8.57 9.49
CA GLU A 83 10.80 7.94 10.39
C GLU A 83 10.20 6.69 11.07
N GLU A 84 8.98 6.77 11.59
CA GLU A 84 8.28 5.64 12.21
C GLU A 84 8.03 4.50 11.20
N SER A 85 7.62 4.83 9.97
CA SER A 85 7.43 3.84 8.90
C SER A 85 8.74 3.07 8.60
N MET A 86 9.84 3.81 8.43
CA MET A 86 11.17 3.22 8.21
C MET A 86 11.62 2.38 9.39
N ARG A 87 11.45 2.88 10.63
CA ARG A 87 11.79 2.17 11.86
C ARG A 87 11.07 0.83 11.93
N ARG A 88 9.75 0.81 11.67
CA ARG A 88 8.95 -0.43 11.63
C ARG A 88 9.45 -1.42 10.59
N SER A 89 9.77 -0.93 9.39
CA SER A 89 10.30 -1.77 8.30
C SER A 89 11.65 -2.40 8.66
N PHE A 90 12.54 -1.64 9.28
CA PHE A 90 13.86 -2.12 9.67
C PHE A 90 13.80 -3.07 10.87
N HIS A 91 12.89 -2.80 11.83
CA HIS A 91 12.64 -3.69 12.95
C HIS A 91 12.06 -5.02 12.47
N LEU A 92 11.10 -4.99 11.54
CA LEU A 92 10.55 -6.19 10.92
C LEU A 92 11.64 -7.03 10.25
N ARG A 93 12.55 -6.42 9.49
CA ARG A 93 13.70 -7.12 8.90
C ARG A 93 14.61 -7.74 9.96
N SER A 94 14.87 -7.02 11.07
CA SER A 94 15.64 -7.56 12.20
C SER A 94 14.97 -8.78 12.82
N GLU A 95 13.66 -8.74 13.02
CA GLU A 95 12.88 -9.84 13.59
C GLU A 95 12.85 -11.04 12.64
N LEU A 96 12.70 -10.82 11.34
CA LEU A 96 12.69 -11.85 10.30
C LEU A 96 14.08 -12.42 9.96
N PHE A 97 15.16 -11.95 10.58
CA PHE A 97 16.51 -12.35 10.18
C PHE A 97 16.75 -13.88 10.18
N PRO A 98 16.24 -14.69 11.13
CA PRO A 98 16.37 -16.15 11.08
C PRO A 98 15.73 -16.77 9.83
N TYR A 99 14.58 -16.24 9.39
CA TYR A 99 13.93 -16.61 8.12
C TYR A 99 14.82 -16.21 6.93
N ILE A 100 15.22 -14.94 6.87
CA ILE A 100 16.02 -14.37 5.78
C ILE A 100 17.33 -15.14 5.57
N TYR A 101 18.04 -15.47 6.66
CA TYR A 101 19.31 -16.17 6.61
C TYR A 101 19.14 -17.64 6.17
N SER A 102 18.03 -18.27 6.58
CA SER A 102 17.68 -19.62 6.13
C SER A 102 17.33 -19.66 4.64
N THR A 103 16.60 -18.66 4.14
CA THR A 103 16.32 -18.51 2.70
C THR A 103 17.59 -18.18 1.92
N THR A 104 18.50 -17.36 2.47
CA THR A 104 19.81 -17.09 1.87
C THR A 104 20.62 -18.38 1.69
N ARG A 105 20.60 -19.26 2.70
CA ARG A 105 21.22 -20.58 2.61
C ARG A 105 20.59 -21.41 1.49
N GLN A 106 19.26 -21.46 1.42
CA GLN A 106 18.54 -22.17 0.35
C GLN A 106 19.00 -21.67 -1.03
N SER A 107 19.05 -20.36 -1.25
CA SER A 107 19.54 -19.79 -2.51
C SER A 107 20.96 -20.19 -2.84
N SER A 108 21.87 -20.17 -1.86
CA SER A 108 23.27 -20.58 -2.08
C SER A 108 23.46 -22.06 -2.39
N LYS A 109 22.56 -22.93 -1.92
CA LYS A 109 22.69 -24.39 -2.00
C LYS A 109 21.89 -25.00 -3.14
N GLU A 110 20.67 -24.50 -3.35
CA GLU A 110 19.67 -25.10 -4.24
C GLU A 110 19.48 -24.29 -5.53
N THR A 111 20.13 -23.13 -5.65
CA THR A 111 20.02 -22.24 -6.81
C THR A 111 18.59 -21.71 -7.00
N VAL A 112 17.82 -21.63 -5.91
CA VAL A 112 16.47 -21.03 -5.90
C VAL A 112 16.56 -19.60 -5.35
N PRO A 113 16.15 -18.57 -6.09
CA PRO A 113 16.28 -17.18 -5.64
C PRO A 113 15.52 -16.91 -4.34
N MET A 114 15.97 -15.95 -3.54
CA MET A 114 15.23 -15.55 -2.34
C MET A 114 14.10 -14.56 -2.66
N VAL A 115 14.25 -13.73 -3.69
CA VAL A 115 13.20 -12.86 -4.24
C VAL A 115 12.75 -13.51 -5.54
N ARG A 116 11.53 -14.02 -5.58
CA ARG A 116 11.06 -14.92 -6.64
C ARG A 116 9.88 -14.32 -7.38
N PRO A 117 9.97 -14.13 -8.70
CA PRO A 117 8.79 -13.97 -9.52
C PRO A 117 7.82 -15.14 -9.30
N MET A 118 6.52 -14.86 -9.36
CA MET A 118 5.49 -15.81 -8.97
C MET A 118 5.52 -17.12 -9.78
N TYR A 119 5.96 -17.07 -11.04
CA TYR A 119 6.05 -18.24 -11.92
C TYR A 119 7.12 -19.26 -11.51
N ILE A 120 8.08 -18.92 -10.63
CA ILE A 120 9.06 -19.90 -10.14
C ILE A 120 8.35 -20.99 -9.32
N ASP A 121 7.42 -20.59 -8.46
CA ASP A 121 6.67 -21.50 -7.58
C ASP A 121 5.30 -21.90 -8.15
N SER A 122 4.90 -21.34 -9.30
CA SER A 122 3.63 -21.67 -9.98
C SER A 122 3.79 -21.70 -11.52
N PRO A 123 4.73 -22.49 -12.06
CA PRO A 123 5.09 -22.41 -13.49
C PRO A 123 3.99 -22.86 -14.45
N GLY A 124 3.03 -23.66 -13.99
CA GLY A 124 1.90 -24.15 -14.77
C GLY A 124 0.64 -23.29 -14.71
N VAL A 125 0.71 -22.12 -14.05
CA VAL A 125 -0.44 -21.21 -13.89
C VAL A 125 -0.16 -19.92 -14.64
N GLU A 126 -0.89 -19.67 -15.73
CA GLU A 126 -0.65 -18.50 -16.61
C GLU A 126 -0.66 -17.17 -15.85
N ALA A 127 -1.59 -17.01 -14.90
CA ALA A 127 -1.68 -15.79 -14.09
C ALA A 127 -0.39 -15.48 -13.31
N ALA A 128 0.46 -16.48 -13.00
CA ALA A 128 1.73 -16.26 -12.32
C ALA A 128 2.74 -15.46 -13.17
N TYR A 129 2.56 -15.41 -14.50
CA TYR A 129 3.41 -14.65 -15.41
C TYR A 129 2.95 -13.20 -15.60
N HIS A 130 1.79 -12.80 -15.08
CA HIS A 130 1.22 -11.46 -15.29
C HIS A 130 1.14 -10.62 -14.00
N ASN A 131 1.94 -10.97 -12.99
CA ASN A 131 1.91 -10.32 -11.68
C ASN A 131 3.32 -9.90 -11.21
N GLY A 132 3.99 -9.06 -12.01
CA GLY A 132 5.35 -8.56 -11.74
C GLY A 132 5.45 -7.54 -10.59
N GLN A 133 4.34 -7.00 -10.14
CA GLN A 133 4.22 -6.00 -9.06
C GLN A 133 4.34 -6.61 -7.66
N GLN A 134 4.59 -7.90 -7.58
CA GLN A 134 4.73 -8.69 -6.37
C GLN A 134 5.73 -9.81 -6.58
N TYR A 135 6.11 -10.46 -5.49
CA TYR A 135 7.02 -11.59 -5.51
C TYR A 135 6.86 -12.44 -4.24
N LEU A 136 7.37 -13.67 -4.28
CA LEU A 136 7.61 -14.44 -3.08
C LEU A 136 8.99 -14.08 -2.51
N PHE A 137 9.05 -13.82 -1.21
CA PHE A 137 10.27 -13.67 -0.46
C PHE A 137 10.50 -14.96 0.32
N GLY A 138 11.38 -15.82 -0.20
CA GLY A 138 11.47 -17.23 0.19
C GLY A 138 10.21 -18.02 -0.15
N ASP A 139 9.99 -19.15 0.53
CA ASP A 139 8.86 -20.06 0.23
C ASP A 139 7.52 -19.60 0.84
N SER A 140 7.57 -18.68 1.80
CA SER A 140 6.52 -18.53 2.83
C SER A 140 5.92 -17.15 2.92
N LEU A 141 6.59 -16.12 2.37
CA LEU A 141 6.13 -14.75 2.41
C LEU A 141 5.84 -14.24 0.99
N LEU A 142 4.68 -13.63 0.79
CA LEU A 142 4.32 -12.91 -0.43
C LEU A 142 4.38 -11.41 -0.13
N VAL A 143 5.09 -10.66 -0.97
CA VAL A 143 5.29 -9.23 -0.82
C VAL A 143 4.74 -8.53 -2.05
N ALA A 144 3.90 -7.51 -1.83
CA ALA A 144 3.39 -6.66 -2.90
C ALA A 144 3.57 -5.19 -2.49
N PRO A 145 4.72 -4.57 -2.78
CA PRO A 145 5.01 -3.20 -2.37
C PRO A 145 3.98 -2.20 -2.92
N ILE A 146 3.62 -1.19 -2.13
CA ILE A 146 2.82 -0.05 -2.61
C ILE A 146 3.75 0.91 -3.35
N VAL A 147 3.49 1.09 -4.65
CA VAL A 147 4.34 1.87 -5.56
C VAL A 147 3.63 3.11 -6.14
N SER A 148 2.67 3.64 -5.39
CA SER A 148 1.94 4.88 -5.69
C SER A 148 1.73 5.70 -4.41
N PRO A 149 1.50 7.03 -4.53
CA PRO A 149 1.16 7.88 -3.40
C PRO A 149 -0.05 7.36 -2.63
N GLY A 150 -0.04 7.45 -1.31
CA GLY A 150 -1.18 7.14 -0.47
C GLY A 150 -2.13 8.33 -0.35
N VAL A 151 -3.34 8.07 0.13
CA VAL A 151 -4.38 9.09 0.34
C VAL A 151 -4.64 9.37 1.82
N GLY A 152 -4.96 10.63 2.12
CA GLY A 152 -5.29 11.10 3.47
C GLY A 152 -4.11 11.09 4.47
N PRO A 153 -4.38 11.42 5.75
CA PRO A 153 -3.34 11.62 6.77
C PRO A 153 -2.47 10.38 7.04
N SER A 154 -3.06 9.19 6.91
CA SER A 154 -2.36 7.91 7.07
C SER A 154 -1.61 7.44 5.82
N ARG A 155 -1.72 8.18 4.70
CA ARG A 155 -1.19 7.82 3.38
C ARG A 155 -1.54 6.38 3.01
N LEU A 156 -2.85 6.08 3.09
CA LEU A 156 -3.37 4.77 2.76
C LEU A 156 -3.13 4.51 1.28
N GLY A 157 -2.34 3.48 0.97
CA GLY A 157 -2.08 3.04 -0.40
C GLY A 157 -2.68 1.67 -0.65
N SER A 158 -2.80 1.31 -1.93
CA SER A 158 -3.35 0.02 -2.37
C SER A 158 -2.47 -0.62 -3.43
N GLN A 159 -2.44 -1.94 -3.45
CA GLN A 159 -1.74 -2.75 -4.44
C GLN A 159 -2.64 -3.91 -4.88
N GLN A 160 -2.73 -4.16 -6.18
CA GLN A 160 -3.35 -5.41 -6.67
C GLN A 160 -2.39 -6.57 -6.41
N VAL A 161 -2.93 -7.63 -5.80
CA VAL A 161 -2.21 -8.83 -5.40
C VAL A 161 -2.90 -10.06 -5.96
N TRP A 162 -2.15 -10.88 -6.69
CA TRP A 162 -2.51 -12.23 -7.07
C TRP A 162 -2.00 -13.23 -6.02
N PHE A 163 -2.92 -13.93 -5.37
CA PHE A 163 -2.62 -14.99 -4.43
C PHE A 163 -2.57 -16.33 -5.18
N PRO A 164 -1.44 -17.06 -5.13
CA PRO A 164 -1.40 -18.43 -5.64
C PRO A 164 -2.20 -19.36 -4.72
N GLN A 165 -2.49 -20.58 -5.20
CA GLN A 165 -3.26 -21.57 -4.46
C GLN A 165 -2.86 -21.71 -2.98
N GLY A 166 -3.86 -21.68 -2.11
CA GLY A 166 -3.71 -21.91 -0.68
C GLY A 166 -4.36 -20.84 0.18
N GLN A 167 -3.82 -20.67 1.38
CA GLN A 167 -4.28 -19.73 2.40
C GLN A 167 -3.15 -18.75 2.69
N TRP A 168 -3.45 -17.45 2.61
CA TRP A 168 -2.51 -16.37 2.84
C TRP A 168 -3.07 -15.44 3.91
N PHE A 169 -2.21 -14.93 4.79
CA PHE A 169 -2.62 -14.09 5.91
C PHE A 169 -1.78 -12.83 5.93
N ASP A 170 -2.44 -11.67 5.95
CA ASP A 170 -1.78 -10.40 6.17
C ASP A 170 -1.04 -10.42 7.52
N MET A 171 0.27 -10.15 7.50
CA MET A 171 1.10 -10.29 8.69
C MET A 171 0.84 -9.21 9.74
N PHE A 172 0.24 -8.08 9.36
CA PHE A 172 -0.07 -6.95 10.23
C PHE A 172 -1.48 -7.05 10.79
N THR A 173 -2.46 -7.40 9.95
CA THR A 173 -3.88 -7.39 10.31
C THR A 173 -4.45 -8.77 10.62
N GLY A 174 -3.81 -9.83 10.14
CA GLY A 174 -4.33 -11.21 10.21
C GLY A 174 -5.44 -11.51 9.21
N GLU A 175 -5.85 -10.56 8.37
CA GLU A 175 -6.87 -10.77 7.33
C GLU A 175 -6.47 -11.93 6.40
N ARG A 176 -7.43 -12.84 6.12
CA ARG A 176 -7.20 -14.07 5.37
C ARG A 176 -7.61 -13.95 3.91
N TYR A 177 -6.74 -14.41 3.02
CA TYR A 177 -6.93 -14.49 1.58
C TYR A 177 -6.79 -15.94 1.13
N ALA A 178 -7.89 -16.56 0.68
CA ALA A 178 -7.87 -17.90 0.08
C ALA A 178 -7.87 -17.81 -1.45
N ALA A 179 -7.15 -18.74 -2.08
CA ALA A 179 -7.10 -18.88 -3.52
C ALA A 179 -7.14 -20.35 -3.95
N GLY A 180 -7.87 -20.63 -5.04
CA GLY A 180 -7.94 -21.96 -5.66
C GLY A 180 -6.74 -22.26 -6.56
N PRO A 181 -6.77 -23.37 -7.32
CA PRO A 181 -5.67 -23.78 -8.21
C PRO A 181 -5.26 -22.75 -9.27
N GLY A 182 -6.19 -21.91 -9.74
CA GLY A 182 -5.90 -20.81 -10.69
C GLY A 182 -5.35 -19.55 -10.04
N GLY A 183 -5.18 -19.56 -8.71
CA GLY A 183 -4.92 -18.35 -7.93
C GLY A 183 -6.15 -17.44 -7.82
N ARG A 184 -5.93 -16.23 -7.29
CA ARG A 184 -6.99 -15.23 -7.09
C ARG A 184 -6.40 -13.82 -7.00
N ASN A 185 -6.95 -12.86 -7.74
CA ASN A 185 -6.63 -11.45 -7.55
C ASN A 185 -7.47 -10.83 -6.42
N ALA A 186 -6.87 -9.90 -5.69
CA ALA A 186 -7.56 -9.00 -4.77
C ALA A 186 -6.81 -7.68 -4.64
N LEU A 187 -7.52 -6.65 -4.18
CA LEU A 187 -6.90 -5.41 -3.74
C LEU A 187 -6.46 -5.56 -2.28
N ALA A 188 -5.25 -5.12 -1.96
CA ALA A 188 -4.75 -5.04 -0.60
C ALA A 188 -4.30 -3.61 -0.30
N SER A 189 -4.89 -3.02 0.74
CA SER A 189 -4.57 -1.66 1.18
C SER A 189 -3.88 -1.65 2.54
N ALA A 190 -2.94 -0.73 2.69
CA ALA A 190 -2.14 -0.58 3.90
C ALA A 190 -1.77 0.90 4.11
N ASP A 191 -1.74 1.33 5.36
CA ASP A 191 -1.31 2.69 5.74
C ASP A 191 0.21 2.85 5.56
N ILE A 192 0.76 4.02 5.89
CA ILE A 192 2.20 4.26 5.77
C ILE A 192 3.04 3.41 6.72
N ASN A 193 2.49 2.81 7.77
CA ASN A 193 3.24 2.04 8.78
C ASN A 193 3.20 0.53 8.53
N SER A 194 2.55 0.11 7.46
CA SER A 194 2.40 -1.27 7.03
C SER A 194 2.46 -1.35 5.49
N PHE A 195 2.44 -2.56 4.96
CA PHE A 195 2.41 -2.81 3.51
C PHE A 195 1.85 -4.21 3.26
N PRO A 196 1.40 -4.51 2.03
CA PRO A 196 0.94 -5.86 1.69
C PRO A 196 2.08 -6.89 1.83
N LEU A 197 2.04 -7.62 2.95
CA LEU A 197 2.95 -8.70 3.33
C LEU A 197 2.13 -9.85 3.88
N PHE A 198 2.20 -10.99 3.21
CA PHE A 198 1.34 -12.13 3.52
C PHE A 198 2.16 -13.36 3.86
N ALA A 199 1.78 -14.03 4.95
CA ALA A 199 2.32 -15.33 5.34
C ALA A 199 1.47 -16.46 4.76
N ARG A 200 2.13 -17.48 4.22
CA ARG A 200 1.49 -18.74 3.83
C ARG A 200 0.97 -19.47 5.08
N GLY A 201 -0.30 -19.85 5.08
CA GLY A 201 -0.95 -20.59 6.15
C GLY A 201 -0.29 -21.95 6.39
N GLY A 202 -0.12 -22.32 7.66
CA GLY A 202 0.41 -23.61 8.08
C GLY A 202 1.92 -23.82 7.90
N VAL A 203 2.67 -22.78 7.51
CA VAL A 203 4.14 -22.84 7.44
C VAL A 203 4.75 -22.03 8.58
N PRO A 204 5.59 -22.63 9.45
CA PRO A 204 6.28 -21.90 10.51
C PRO A 204 7.25 -20.85 9.96
N ILE A 205 7.19 -19.63 10.48
CA ILE A 205 8.13 -18.55 10.20
C ILE A 205 9.01 -18.35 11.44
N PRO A 206 10.32 -18.64 11.38
CA PRO A 206 11.23 -18.34 12.47
C PRO A 206 11.57 -16.84 12.49
N LEU A 207 11.39 -16.24 13.65
CA LEU A 207 11.77 -14.86 13.97
C LEU A 207 12.65 -14.84 15.22
N GLN A 208 13.15 -13.66 15.53
CA GLN A 208 13.80 -13.34 16.79
C GLN A 208 13.20 -12.06 17.37
N PRO A 209 13.35 -11.79 18.68
CA PRO A 209 13.11 -10.46 19.22
C PRO A 209 13.94 -9.41 18.48
N TYR A 210 13.42 -8.20 18.34
CA TYR A 210 14.19 -7.09 17.77
C TYR A 210 15.57 -6.94 18.42
N THR A 211 16.59 -6.72 17.60
CA THR A 211 17.95 -6.44 18.04
C THR A 211 18.63 -5.51 17.02
N PRO A 212 19.40 -4.50 17.45
CA PRO A 212 20.07 -3.58 16.53
C PRO A 212 21.18 -4.26 15.70
N ARG A 213 21.57 -5.49 16.02
CA ARG A 213 22.64 -6.24 15.35
C ARG A 213 22.17 -7.63 14.92
N MET A 214 21.12 -7.70 14.11
CA MET A 214 20.46 -8.97 13.76
C MET A 214 21.38 -10.02 13.14
N GLY A 215 22.41 -9.60 12.38
CA GLY A 215 23.36 -10.50 11.73
C GLY A 215 24.35 -11.22 12.64
N THR A 216 24.58 -10.71 13.85
CA THR A 216 25.58 -11.27 14.79
C THR A 216 24.97 -11.65 16.14
N ALA A 217 23.71 -11.27 16.38
CA ALA A 217 23.01 -11.61 17.61
C ALA A 217 22.74 -13.12 17.68
N LYS A 218 23.03 -13.73 18.83
CA LYS A 218 22.66 -15.13 19.07
C LYS A 218 21.15 -15.23 19.28
N ILE A 219 20.51 -16.23 18.68
CA ILE A 219 19.07 -16.49 18.80
C ILE A 219 18.77 -17.23 20.12
N SER A 220 18.97 -16.55 21.26
CA SER A 220 18.72 -17.11 22.61
C SER A 220 17.22 -17.27 22.93
N LYS A 221 16.36 -16.54 22.22
CA LYS A 221 14.92 -16.75 22.15
C LYS A 221 14.51 -16.86 20.69
N LEU A 222 14.04 -18.04 20.28
CA LEU A 222 13.47 -18.25 18.94
C LEU A 222 11.96 -17.97 19.00
N VAL A 223 11.49 -17.02 18.21
CA VAL A 223 10.06 -16.80 18.00
C VAL A 223 9.65 -17.65 16.80
N VAL A 224 8.55 -18.41 16.91
CA VAL A 224 8.01 -19.17 15.79
C VAL A 224 6.57 -18.74 15.60
N ARG A 225 6.31 -17.99 14.53
CA ARG A 225 4.96 -17.55 14.17
C ARG A 225 4.38 -18.48 13.11
N CYS A 226 3.15 -18.93 13.28
CA CYS A 226 2.49 -19.75 12.27
C CYS A 226 0.99 -19.45 12.21
N TYR A 227 0.50 -19.07 11.02
CA TYR A 227 -0.91 -18.84 10.75
C TYR A 227 -1.65 -20.17 10.51
N PRO A 228 -2.98 -20.22 10.64
CA PRO A 228 -3.75 -21.44 10.46
C PRO A 228 -3.50 -22.08 9.08
N GLY A 229 -3.13 -23.36 9.09
CA GLY A 229 -2.99 -24.17 7.87
C GLY A 229 -4.28 -24.89 7.50
N GLU A 230 -4.31 -25.45 6.29
CA GLU A 230 -5.41 -26.32 5.86
C GLU A 230 -5.53 -27.57 6.72
N ASN A 231 -6.77 -28.01 6.96
CA ASN A 231 -7.06 -29.16 7.80
C ASN A 231 -6.35 -30.42 7.28
N GLY A 232 -5.62 -31.09 8.18
CA GLY A 232 -4.92 -32.33 7.90
C GLY A 232 -3.66 -32.19 7.03
N LYS A 233 -3.25 -30.98 6.65
CA LYS A 233 -1.99 -30.73 5.94
C LYS A 233 -0.88 -30.35 6.93
N THR A 234 0.33 -30.84 6.66
CA THR A 234 1.53 -30.48 7.40
C THR A 234 2.34 -29.49 6.57
N GLY A 235 2.73 -28.37 7.17
CA GLY A 235 3.71 -27.44 6.60
C GLY A 235 4.97 -27.41 7.46
N SER A 236 6.10 -27.12 6.82
CA SER A 236 7.40 -27.13 7.49
C SER A 236 8.32 -26.02 7.01
N PHE A 237 9.29 -25.69 7.85
CA PHE A 237 10.39 -24.78 7.55
C PHE A 237 11.66 -25.29 8.21
N THR A 238 12.80 -25.19 7.53
CA THR A 238 14.10 -25.57 8.12
C THR A 238 14.87 -24.32 8.51
N LEU A 239 15.00 -24.07 9.81
CA LEU A 239 15.90 -23.05 10.33
C LEU A 239 17.35 -23.47 10.09
N TYR A 240 18.14 -22.60 9.48
CA TYR A 240 19.57 -22.75 9.27
C TYR A 240 20.36 -21.81 10.17
N GLU A 241 21.44 -22.31 10.77
CA GLU A 241 22.37 -21.53 11.60
C GLU A 241 23.81 -21.95 11.33
N ASP A 242 24.72 -21.00 11.21
CA ASP A 242 26.17 -21.18 11.19
C ASP A 242 26.85 -20.03 11.96
N ASP A 243 28.16 -19.84 11.81
CA ASP A 243 28.89 -18.77 12.49
C ASP A 243 28.69 -17.37 11.86
N GLY A 244 28.01 -17.26 10.72
CA GLY A 244 27.70 -16.02 10.01
C GLY A 244 28.89 -15.32 9.36
N LEU A 245 30.10 -15.90 9.41
CA LEU A 245 31.34 -15.20 9.06
C LEU A 245 32.29 -16.03 8.20
N SER A 246 32.52 -17.30 8.54
CA SER A 246 33.52 -18.13 7.88
C SER A 246 32.92 -18.95 6.74
N GLU A 247 33.80 -19.52 5.91
CA GLU A 247 33.39 -20.50 4.91
C GLU A 247 33.21 -21.92 5.48
N GLY A 248 33.22 -22.09 6.81
CA GLY A 248 33.09 -23.39 7.48
C GLY A 248 31.82 -24.15 7.09
N TYR A 249 30.77 -23.43 6.67
CA TYR A 249 29.56 -24.05 6.13
C TYR A 249 29.82 -24.99 4.93
N LYS A 250 30.89 -24.73 4.15
CA LYS A 250 31.27 -25.57 2.99
C LYS A 250 31.78 -26.95 3.44
N SER A 251 32.39 -27.03 4.62
CA SER A 251 32.87 -28.27 5.24
C SER A 251 31.90 -28.85 6.28
N GLY A 252 30.64 -28.41 6.30
CA GLY A 252 29.61 -28.94 7.19
C GLY A 252 29.54 -28.29 8.58
N ALA A 253 30.24 -27.16 8.82
CA ALA A 253 30.15 -26.42 10.07
C ALA A 253 28.90 -25.52 10.10
N TYR A 254 27.74 -26.17 10.18
CA TYR A 254 26.43 -25.52 10.32
C TYR A 254 25.47 -26.41 11.08
N ALA A 255 24.30 -25.89 11.39
CA ALA A 255 23.22 -26.62 12.01
C ALA A 255 21.87 -26.32 11.37
N THR A 256 20.96 -27.29 11.46
CA THR A 256 19.58 -27.16 10.98
C THR A 256 18.58 -27.58 12.05
N THR A 257 17.44 -26.90 12.12
CA THR A 257 16.33 -27.25 13.02
C THR A 257 15.03 -27.27 12.22
N GLU A 258 14.38 -28.42 12.14
CA GLU A 258 13.11 -28.56 11.43
C GLU A 258 11.95 -28.05 12.29
N LEU A 259 11.14 -27.16 11.73
CA LEU A 259 9.93 -26.62 12.32
C LEU A 259 8.74 -27.19 11.56
N ASN A 260 7.84 -27.87 12.26
CA ASN A 260 6.68 -28.52 11.67
C ASN A 260 5.40 -27.97 12.28
N TYR A 261 4.39 -27.75 11.43
CA TYR A 261 3.05 -27.35 11.84
C TYR A 261 2.02 -28.28 11.20
N ARG A 262 1.02 -28.67 11.98
CA ARG A 262 -0.16 -29.38 11.49
C ARG A 262 -1.38 -28.92 12.26
N ARG A 263 -2.52 -28.84 11.56
CA ARG A 263 -3.82 -28.58 12.18
C ARG A 263 -4.80 -29.68 11.81
N ASP A 264 -5.43 -30.28 12.83
CA ASP A 264 -6.47 -31.29 12.69
C ASP A 264 -7.72 -30.81 13.46
N GLY A 265 -8.71 -30.31 12.73
CA GLY A 265 -9.89 -29.64 13.28
C GLY A 265 -9.51 -28.41 14.09
N ALA A 266 -9.83 -28.41 15.39
CA ALA A 266 -9.47 -27.35 16.32
C ALA A 266 -8.06 -27.50 16.90
N VAL A 267 -7.39 -28.65 16.71
CA VAL A 267 -6.11 -28.93 17.33
C VAL A 267 -4.98 -28.49 16.41
N THR A 268 -4.21 -27.52 16.85
CA THR A 268 -2.94 -27.13 16.23
C THR A 268 -1.79 -27.79 16.97
N SER A 269 -0.88 -28.42 16.22
CA SER A 269 0.37 -28.99 16.71
C SER A 269 1.55 -28.31 16.03
N LEU A 270 2.48 -27.76 16.82
CA LEU A 270 3.74 -27.22 16.34
C LEU A 270 4.89 -27.97 16.99
N THR A 271 5.81 -28.49 16.17
CA THR A 271 6.96 -29.27 16.63
C THR A 271 8.25 -28.61 16.18
N ILE A 272 9.15 -28.36 17.13
CA ILE A 272 10.54 -27.97 16.88
C ILE A 272 11.38 -29.23 17.08
N ALA A 273 11.97 -29.74 16.01
CA ALA A 273 12.80 -30.93 16.04
C ALA A 273 14.13 -30.66 16.79
N PRO A 274 14.82 -31.70 17.30
CA PRO A 274 16.20 -31.57 17.74
C PRO A 274 17.07 -30.97 16.64
N THR A 275 17.81 -29.89 16.94
CA THR A 275 18.80 -29.34 16.01
C THR A 275 19.77 -30.44 15.57
N GLN A 276 20.19 -30.45 14.32
CA GLN A 276 21.22 -31.33 13.74
C GLN A 276 22.45 -30.51 13.32
N GLY A 277 23.64 -31.10 13.31
CA GLY A 277 24.89 -30.40 12.94
C GLY A 277 25.46 -29.47 14.03
N LYS A 278 26.67 -28.94 13.82
CA LYS A 278 27.40 -28.12 14.81
C LYS A 278 28.27 -27.05 14.13
N PHE A 279 28.48 -25.94 14.81
CA PHE A 279 29.39 -24.87 14.38
C PHE A 279 30.01 -24.14 15.59
N ALA A 280 31.06 -23.37 15.37
CA ALA A 280 31.73 -22.62 16.44
C ALA A 280 30.83 -21.51 16.99
N GLY A 281 30.74 -21.38 18.32
CA GLY A 281 29.90 -20.36 18.96
C GLY A 281 28.41 -20.69 19.04
N GLN A 282 27.99 -21.87 18.56
CA GLN A 282 26.62 -22.38 18.63
C GLN A 282 26.06 -22.37 20.06
N LEU A 283 24.82 -21.93 20.20
CA LEU A 283 24.10 -21.98 21.48
C LEU A 283 23.86 -23.43 21.91
N ALA A 284 24.13 -23.75 23.17
CA ALA A 284 23.74 -25.04 23.74
C ALA A 284 22.25 -25.08 24.14
N ARG A 285 21.68 -23.92 24.49
CA ARG A 285 20.33 -23.77 25.03
C ARG A 285 19.65 -22.52 24.47
N ARG A 286 18.32 -22.55 24.35
CA ARG A 286 17.49 -21.38 23.99
C ARG A 286 16.07 -21.55 24.53
N SER A 287 15.35 -20.44 24.65
CA SER A 287 13.91 -20.39 24.93
C SER A 287 13.11 -20.20 23.63
N PHE A 288 11.79 -20.40 23.68
CA PHE A 288 10.93 -20.24 22.51
C PHE A 288 9.66 -19.44 22.84
N SER A 289 9.19 -18.63 21.89
CA SER A 289 7.85 -18.05 21.90
C SER A 289 7.09 -18.55 20.68
N ILE A 290 6.02 -19.31 20.91
CA ILE A 290 5.18 -19.84 19.84
C ILE A 290 3.98 -18.92 19.67
N GLU A 291 3.90 -18.27 18.51
CA GLU A 291 2.86 -17.29 18.16
C GLU A 291 1.90 -17.91 17.14
N LEU A 292 0.64 -18.07 17.54
CA LEU A 292 -0.44 -18.67 16.74
C LEU A 292 -1.54 -17.63 16.49
N PRO A 293 -1.33 -16.67 15.56
CA PRO A 293 -2.36 -15.73 15.13
C PRO A 293 -3.54 -16.42 14.42
N GLY A 294 -4.69 -15.74 14.35
CA GLY A 294 -5.87 -16.22 13.62
C GLY A 294 -6.63 -17.36 14.31
N LEU A 295 -6.31 -17.67 15.57
CA LEU A 295 -7.03 -18.63 16.40
C LEU A 295 -7.77 -17.92 17.53
N VAL A 296 -8.96 -18.40 17.90
CA VAL A 296 -9.69 -17.86 19.06
C VAL A 296 -8.86 -18.04 20.34
N ALA A 297 -9.13 -17.19 21.34
CA ALA A 297 -8.37 -17.21 22.60
C ALA A 297 -8.46 -18.58 23.29
N ALA A 298 -7.31 -19.19 23.55
CA ALA A 298 -7.18 -20.38 24.38
C ALA A 298 -6.68 -19.99 25.78
N ARG A 299 -7.11 -20.74 26.81
CA ARG A 299 -6.62 -20.54 28.18
C ARG A 299 -5.31 -21.28 28.45
N THR A 300 -5.18 -22.46 27.85
CA THR A 300 -4.03 -23.35 28.08
C THR A 300 -3.59 -24.00 26.76
N ALA A 301 -2.32 -24.39 26.74
CA ALA A 301 -1.71 -25.22 25.72
C ALA A 301 -0.98 -26.38 26.40
N SER A 302 -0.60 -27.39 25.64
CA SER A 302 0.30 -28.45 26.10
C SER A 302 1.69 -28.24 25.52
N VAL A 303 2.73 -28.23 26.37
CA VAL A 303 4.14 -28.28 25.99
C VAL A 303 4.70 -29.61 26.48
N ASP A 304 5.08 -30.49 25.54
CA ASP A 304 5.55 -31.86 25.81
C ASP A 304 4.60 -32.66 26.73
N GLY A 305 3.29 -32.50 26.53
CA GLY A 305 2.26 -33.18 27.32
C GLY A 305 1.88 -32.45 28.62
N ARG A 306 2.61 -31.41 29.03
CA ARG A 306 2.32 -30.64 30.25
C ARG A 306 1.49 -29.39 29.93
N SER A 307 0.43 -29.16 30.70
CA SER A 307 -0.40 -27.96 30.55
C SER A 307 0.38 -26.71 30.96
N VAL A 308 0.31 -25.66 30.14
CA VAL A 308 0.90 -24.34 30.38
C VAL A 308 -0.12 -23.23 30.09
N PRO A 309 -0.04 -22.08 30.78
CA PRO A 309 -0.89 -20.94 30.47
C PRO A 309 -0.58 -20.37 29.09
N VAL A 310 -1.61 -19.83 28.43
CA VAL A 310 -1.50 -19.14 27.14
C VAL A 310 -1.78 -17.65 27.36
N ARG A 311 -0.93 -16.79 26.83
CA ARG A 311 -1.22 -15.35 26.74
C ARG A 311 -1.91 -15.07 25.42
N TYR A 312 -3.00 -14.29 25.44
CA TYR A 312 -3.70 -13.89 24.22
C TYR A 312 -3.48 -12.40 23.95
N ASP A 313 -2.93 -12.08 22.77
CA ASP A 313 -2.86 -10.73 22.23
C ASP A 313 -4.12 -10.46 21.41
N ALA A 314 -5.05 -9.68 22.00
CA ALA A 314 -6.33 -9.39 21.38
C ALA A 314 -6.21 -8.48 20.15
N ALA A 315 -5.20 -7.62 20.08
CA ALA A 315 -5.00 -6.71 18.95
C ALA A 315 -4.51 -7.47 17.70
N ARG A 316 -3.77 -8.56 17.90
CA ARG A 316 -3.24 -9.41 16.82
C ARG A 316 -4.00 -10.72 16.63
N HIS A 317 -5.07 -10.95 17.42
CA HIS A 317 -5.77 -12.22 17.50
C HIS A 317 -4.82 -13.42 17.65
N CYS A 318 -3.85 -13.32 18.57
CA CYS A 318 -2.72 -14.22 18.64
C CYS A 318 -2.58 -14.91 20.00
N ASN A 319 -2.57 -16.24 19.97
CA ASN A 319 -2.20 -17.05 21.13
C ASN A 319 -0.67 -17.16 21.21
N ILE A 320 -0.11 -16.90 22.38
CA ILE A 320 1.33 -16.88 22.64
C ILE A 320 1.65 -17.88 23.74
N VAL A 321 2.45 -18.89 23.39
CA VAL A 321 2.92 -19.96 24.29
C VAL A 321 4.42 -19.80 24.51
N GLU A 322 4.81 -19.48 25.74
CA GLU A 322 6.22 -19.35 26.11
C GLU A 322 6.76 -20.72 26.56
N VAL A 323 7.90 -21.13 25.98
CA VAL A 323 8.61 -22.36 26.33
C VAL A 323 9.93 -21.97 27.00
N PRO A 324 10.15 -22.37 28.27
CA PRO A 324 11.37 -22.07 29.01
C PRO A 324 12.64 -22.56 28.31
N GLU A 325 13.77 -21.97 28.71
CA GLU A 325 15.07 -22.31 28.15
C GLU A 325 15.43 -23.79 28.33
N ARG A 326 15.85 -24.43 27.25
CA ARG A 326 16.22 -25.86 27.22
C ARG A 326 17.28 -26.13 26.16
N GLY A 327 17.83 -27.35 26.17
CA GLY A 327 18.86 -27.75 25.21
C GLY A 327 18.33 -27.78 23.78
N ILE A 328 19.10 -27.26 22.82
CA ILE A 328 18.68 -27.17 21.39
C ILE A 328 18.49 -28.55 20.73
N ARG A 329 19.01 -29.62 21.32
CA ARG A 329 18.83 -31.01 20.87
C ARG A 329 17.61 -31.68 21.48
N GLN A 330 16.84 -30.98 22.32
CA GLN A 330 15.59 -31.49 22.85
C GLN A 330 14.44 -31.06 21.94
N LYS A 331 13.65 -32.05 21.51
CA LYS A 331 12.40 -31.78 20.78
C LYS A 331 11.46 -30.95 21.65
N VAL A 332 10.75 -30.01 21.04
CA VAL A 332 9.63 -29.28 21.65
C VAL A 332 8.36 -29.61 20.87
N GLN A 333 7.32 -30.06 21.55
CA GLN A 333 5.99 -30.20 20.96
C GLN A 333 4.99 -29.30 21.69
N VAL A 334 4.40 -28.36 20.97
CA VAL A 334 3.30 -27.51 21.44
C VAL A 334 2.00 -27.96 20.79
N ARG A 335 0.97 -28.18 21.60
CA ARG A 335 -0.40 -28.44 21.13
C ARG A 335 -1.36 -27.43 21.74
N LEU A 336 -2.23 -26.85 20.92
CA LEU A 336 -3.25 -25.89 21.34
C LEU A 336 -4.57 -26.23 20.65
N SER A 337 -5.65 -26.32 21.43
CA SER A 337 -7.00 -26.56 20.92
C SER A 337 -7.77 -25.24 20.88
N ALA A 338 -8.00 -24.72 19.67
CA ALA A 338 -8.78 -23.51 19.42
C ALA A 338 -9.26 -23.52 17.97
N THR A 339 -10.51 -23.10 17.73
CA THR A 339 -11.02 -22.84 16.38
C THR A 339 -10.33 -21.61 15.77
N THR A 340 -10.45 -21.43 14.45
CA THR A 340 -9.99 -20.21 13.79
C THR A 340 -10.91 -19.04 14.18
N VAL A 341 -10.35 -17.84 14.21
CA VAL A 341 -11.18 -16.62 14.25
C VAL A 341 -11.97 -16.54 12.93
N PRO A 342 -13.27 -16.19 12.95
CA PRO A 342 -14.04 -16.02 11.72
C PRO A 342 -13.42 -14.94 10.82
N ASP A 343 -13.39 -15.18 9.50
CA ASP A 343 -12.78 -14.24 8.55
C ASP A 343 -13.44 -12.86 8.58
N ALA A 344 -14.76 -12.82 8.75
CA ALA A 344 -15.51 -11.58 8.88
C ALA A 344 -15.02 -10.73 10.06
N THR A 345 -14.63 -11.36 11.18
CA THR A 345 -14.09 -10.66 12.35
C THR A 345 -12.70 -10.09 12.08
N LEU A 346 -11.81 -10.86 11.46
CA LEU A 346 -10.47 -10.39 11.09
C LEU A 346 -10.54 -9.23 10.09
N ARG A 347 -11.43 -9.38 9.09
CA ARG A 347 -11.70 -8.35 8.09
C ARG A 347 -12.29 -7.08 8.68
N GLU A 348 -13.28 -7.20 9.57
CA GLU A 348 -13.88 -6.06 10.24
C GLU A 348 -12.83 -5.27 11.05
N ALA A 349 -11.96 -5.96 11.79
CA ALA A 349 -10.87 -5.32 12.53
C ALA A 349 -9.88 -4.60 11.58
N ALA A 350 -9.51 -5.23 10.47
CA ALA A 350 -8.62 -4.66 9.47
C ALA A 350 -9.21 -3.40 8.81
N VAL A 351 -10.49 -3.44 8.43
CA VAL A 351 -11.22 -2.31 7.85
C VAL A 351 -11.33 -1.16 8.85
N LYS A 352 -11.70 -1.43 10.11
CA LYS A 352 -11.77 -0.39 11.15
C LYS A 352 -10.43 0.29 11.37
N SER A 353 -9.33 -0.48 11.36
CA SER A 353 -7.97 0.06 11.45
C SER A 353 -7.66 1.04 10.30
N ARG A 354 -7.88 0.60 9.05
CA ARG A 354 -7.64 1.44 7.87
C ARG A 354 -8.52 2.69 7.85
N LEU A 355 -9.82 2.54 8.13
CA LEU A 355 -10.74 3.68 8.23
C LEU A 355 -10.34 4.65 9.35
N SER A 356 -9.81 4.16 10.47
CA SER A 356 -9.32 5.03 11.54
C SER A 356 -8.15 5.89 11.06
N GLY A 357 -7.26 5.32 10.24
CA GLY A 357 -6.17 6.04 9.59
C GLY A 357 -6.66 7.06 8.56
N VAL A 358 -7.67 6.73 7.77
CA VAL A 358 -8.28 7.66 6.79
C VAL A 358 -8.94 8.83 7.51
N LEU A 359 -9.69 8.57 8.58
CA LEU A 359 -10.47 9.58 9.30
C LEU A 359 -9.70 10.32 10.38
N GLY A 360 -8.45 9.92 10.66
CA GLY A 360 -7.64 10.49 11.74
C GLY A 360 -8.22 10.29 13.14
N LYS A 361 -9.17 9.35 13.32
CA LYS A 361 -9.86 9.08 14.59
C LYS A 361 -10.25 7.60 14.70
N PRO A 362 -10.34 7.04 15.92
CA PRO A 362 -10.75 5.64 16.10
C PRO A 362 -12.15 5.37 15.52
N VAL A 363 -12.27 4.27 14.75
CA VAL A 363 -13.52 3.81 14.15
C VAL A 363 -14.06 2.61 14.90
N THR A 364 -15.28 2.75 15.42
CA THR A 364 -16.00 1.67 16.14
C THR A 364 -17.07 0.99 15.28
N SER A 365 -17.65 1.71 14.32
CA SER A 365 -18.64 1.22 13.35
C SER A 365 -18.25 1.60 11.93
N ILE A 366 -18.17 0.60 11.05
CA ILE A 366 -17.87 0.79 9.62
C ILE A 366 -19.02 1.56 8.97
N GLU A 367 -20.26 1.09 9.16
CA GLU A 367 -21.48 1.68 8.58
C GLU A 367 -21.62 3.18 8.94
N ALA A 368 -21.49 3.52 10.22
CA ALA A 368 -21.60 4.91 10.67
C ALA A 368 -20.46 5.80 10.10
N SER A 369 -19.29 5.20 9.85
CA SER A 369 -18.16 5.93 9.26
C SER A 369 -18.39 6.27 7.80
N LEU A 370 -19.01 5.34 7.05
CA LEU A 370 -19.38 5.51 5.64
C LEU A 370 -20.57 6.49 5.48
N ALA A 371 -21.50 6.52 6.42
CA ALA A 371 -22.69 7.38 6.38
C ALA A 371 -22.43 8.84 6.83
N GLY A 372 -21.28 9.16 7.41
CA GLY A 372 -21.01 10.47 8.00
C GLY A 372 -20.79 11.58 6.95
N GLU A 373 -21.64 12.61 6.94
CA GLU A 373 -21.60 13.69 5.93
C GLU A 373 -20.26 14.45 5.84
N ASN A 374 -19.56 14.63 6.96
CA ASN A 374 -18.25 15.29 7.01
C ASN A 374 -17.10 14.39 6.57
N ASN A 375 -17.31 13.07 6.55
CA ASN A 375 -16.28 12.12 6.14
C ASN A 375 -16.30 11.88 4.63
N ALA A 376 -17.22 12.50 3.88
CA ALA A 376 -17.57 12.08 2.53
C ALA A 376 -17.15 13.12 1.47
N SER A 377 -15.99 13.77 1.59
CA SER A 377 -15.39 14.48 0.44
C SER A 377 -14.96 13.45 -0.64
N GLU A 378 -14.81 13.87 -1.90
CA GLU A 378 -14.35 12.98 -2.98
C GLU A 378 -12.97 12.35 -2.67
N GLU A 379 -12.06 13.13 -2.08
CA GLU A 379 -10.76 12.64 -1.61
C GLU A 379 -10.90 11.55 -0.53
N ASN A 380 -11.93 11.65 0.32
CA ASN A 380 -12.23 10.63 1.32
C ASN A 380 -12.92 9.39 0.73
N ALA A 381 -13.63 9.50 -0.39
CA ALA A 381 -14.33 8.37 -1.00
C ALA A 381 -13.38 7.30 -1.54
N THR A 382 -12.34 7.72 -2.27
CA THR A 382 -11.27 6.80 -2.69
C THR A 382 -10.55 6.18 -1.49
N ALA A 383 -10.22 6.99 -0.49
CA ALA A 383 -9.54 6.51 0.71
C ALA A 383 -10.39 5.49 1.50
N MET A 384 -11.69 5.72 1.61
CA MET A 384 -12.60 4.79 2.27
C MET A 384 -12.82 3.50 1.47
N LEU A 385 -12.95 3.57 0.15
CA LEU A 385 -13.01 2.37 -0.69
C LEU A 385 -11.71 1.55 -0.57
N ALA A 386 -10.56 2.21 -0.64
CA ALA A 386 -9.28 1.58 -0.38
C ALA A 386 -9.26 0.93 1.01
N ALA A 387 -9.79 1.57 2.05
CA ALA A 387 -9.88 0.99 3.40
C ALA A 387 -10.78 -0.26 3.47
N LEU A 388 -11.71 -0.41 2.53
CA LEU A 388 -12.55 -1.60 2.35
C LEU A 388 -11.88 -2.68 1.46
N ASN A 389 -10.68 -2.42 0.93
CA ASN A 389 -10.03 -3.18 -0.14
C ASN A 389 -10.89 -3.22 -1.41
N MET A 390 -11.50 -2.08 -1.74
CA MET A 390 -12.31 -1.89 -2.94
C MET A 390 -11.70 -0.79 -3.80
N GLY A 391 -11.76 -0.93 -5.11
CA GLY A 391 -11.29 0.09 -6.04
C GLY A 391 -10.94 -0.46 -7.41
N VAL A 392 -10.60 0.44 -8.33
CA VAL A 392 -10.07 0.07 -9.64
C VAL A 392 -8.54 0.04 -9.57
N GLN A 393 -7.92 -0.86 -10.33
CA GLN A 393 -6.48 -0.87 -10.60
C GLN A 393 -6.23 -1.14 -12.09
N THR A 394 -5.11 -0.62 -12.59
CA THR A 394 -4.58 -1.00 -13.90
C THR A 394 -3.81 -2.31 -13.75
N HIS A 395 -4.17 -3.31 -14.53
CA HIS A 395 -3.45 -4.56 -14.67
C HIS A 395 -2.63 -4.51 -15.97
N ASN A 396 -1.33 -4.76 -15.86
CA ASN A 396 -0.43 -4.86 -17.01
C ASN A 396 -0.08 -6.33 -17.24
N GLU A 397 -0.44 -6.85 -18.41
CA GLU A 397 -0.22 -8.26 -18.77
C GLU A 397 1.27 -8.56 -19.08
N ALA A 398 2.17 -7.58 -19.12
CA ALA A 398 3.60 -7.89 -19.28
C ALA A 398 4.18 -8.55 -18.01
N PRO A 399 4.97 -9.63 -18.15
CA PRO A 399 5.66 -10.24 -17.01
C PRO A 399 6.63 -9.33 -16.26
N TYR A 400 7.07 -8.26 -16.91
CA TYR A 400 7.95 -7.24 -16.36
C TYR A 400 7.26 -5.88 -16.20
N LEU A 401 5.93 -5.80 -16.34
CA LEU A 401 5.08 -4.60 -16.22
C LEU A 401 5.40 -3.42 -17.18
N TYR A 402 6.19 -3.63 -18.24
CA TYR A 402 6.46 -2.60 -19.24
C TYR A 402 6.11 -3.08 -20.65
N GLY A 403 5.52 -2.21 -21.46
CA GLY A 403 5.19 -2.49 -22.86
C GLY A 403 4.09 -3.54 -23.09
N GLY A 404 3.48 -4.07 -22.02
CA GLY A 404 2.36 -5.01 -22.08
C GLY A 404 1.02 -4.33 -22.32
N ARG A 405 0.02 -5.15 -22.64
CA ARG A 405 -1.36 -4.69 -22.73
C ARG A 405 -1.85 -4.30 -21.34
N GLU A 406 -2.41 -3.10 -21.22
CA GLU A 406 -3.04 -2.63 -20.00
C GLU A 406 -4.55 -2.88 -20.03
N SER A 407 -5.08 -3.31 -18.90
CA SER A 407 -6.51 -3.49 -18.68
C SER A 407 -6.94 -2.94 -17.33
N LEU A 408 -8.20 -2.52 -17.21
CA LEU A 408 -8.74 -1.92 -16.01
C LEU A 408 -9.59 -2.93 -15.28
N HIS A 409 -9.34 -3.08 -13.98
CA HIS A 409 -10.04 -4.06 -13.16
C HIS A 409 -10.61 -3.42 -11.92
N TRP A 410 -11.88 -3.68 -11.67
CA TRP A 410 -12.49 -3.41 -10.38
C TRP A 410 -12.26 -4.59 -9.44
N TYR A 411 -11.93 -4.28 -8.19
CA TYR A 411 -11.76 -5.23 -7.11
C TYR A 411 -12.72 -4.90 -5.97
N ALA A 412 -13.36 -5.94 -5.45
CA ALA A 412 -14.05 -5.94 -4.18
C ALA A 412 -13.82 -7.27 -3.46
N PRO A 413 -13.96 -7.32 -2.12
CA PRO A 413 -13.78 -8.58 -1.42
C PRO A 413 -15.00 -9.51 -1.58
N PRO A 414 -14.84 -10.83 -1.45
CA PRO A 414 -15.90 -11.79 -1.76
C PRO A 414 -17.08 -11.59 -0.82
N GLY A 415 -18.29 -11.63 -1.36
CA GLY A 415 -19.51 -11.41 -0.59
C GLY A 415 -19.75 -9.95 -0.16
N ALA A 416 -18.93 -8.99 -0.61
CA ALA A 416 -19.28 -7.58 -0.50
C ALA A 416 -20.60 -7.32 -1.25
N ALA A 417 -21.56 -6.68 -0.59
CA ALA A 417 -22.92 -6.45 -1.12
C ALA A 417 -22.98 -5.52 -2.34
N ALA A 418 -21.86 -4.87 -2.70
CA ALA A 418 -21.79 -4.01 -3.86
C ALA A 418 -21.80 -4.86 -5.14
N LYS A 419 -22.95 -4.89 -5.82
CA LYS A 419 -23.04 -5.23 -7.24
C LYS A 419 -22.92 -3.92 -8.02
N PRO A 420 -21.71 -3.45 -8.38
CA PRO A 420 -21.62 -2.25 -9.21
C PRO A 420 -22.30 -2.51 -10.56
N GLU A 421 -23.24 -1.66 -10.97
CA GLU A 421 -23.56 -1.51 -12.41
C GLU A 421 -22.55 -0.52 -12.98
N PHE A 422 -22.25 -0.65 -14.27
CA PHE A 422 -21.32 0.24 -14.94
C PHE A 422 -22.07 0.91 -16.09
N THR A 423 -21.91 2.22 -16.23
CA THR A 423 -22.59 3.00 -17.28
C THR A 423 -21.54 3.44 -18.30
N PHE A 424 -21.60 2.86 -19.49
CA PHE A 424 -20.73 3.20 -20.62
C PHE A 424 -21.56 3.98 -21.66
N GLY A 425 -21.23 5.25 -21.89
CA GLY A 425 -22.04 6.14 -22.71
C GLY A 425 -23.50 6.26 -22.23
N SER A 426 -24.47 6.00 -23.11
CA SER A 426 -25.91 6.03 -22.80
C SER A 426 -26.49 4.68 -22.37
N GLN A 427 -25.67 3.62 -22.27
CA GLN A 427 -26.12 2.28 -21.92
C GLN A 427 -25.64 1.88 -20.53
N ASN A 428 -26.59 1.53 -19.66
CA ASN A 428 -26.30 0.85 -18.40
C ASN A 428 -26.14 -0.64 -18.67
N GLN A 429 -25.00 -1.21 -18.28
CA GLN A 429 -24.83 -2.67 -18.22
C GLN A 429 -24.60 -3.08 -16.77
N ALA A 430 -25.50 -3.91 -16.25
CA ALA A 430 -25.28 -4.60 -14.99
C ALA A 430 -24.25 -5.70 -15.24
N VAL A 431 -23.14 -5.67 -14.50
CA VAL A 431 -22.08 -6.65 -14.66
C VAL A 431 -21.89 -7.38 -13.35
N MET A 432 -21.99 -8.70 -13.41
CA MET A 432 -21.76 -9.54 -12.24
C MET A 432 -20.25 -9.64 -11.99
N LEU A 433 -19.82 -9.27 -10.78
CA LEU A 433 -18.47 -9.60 -10.32
C LEU A 433 -18.28 -11.12 -10.37
N ASN A 434 -17.06 -11.56 -10.69
CA ASN A 434 -16.74 -12.97 -10.51
C ASN A 434 -16.82 -13.34 -9.01
N PRO A 435 -16.90 -14.63 -8.65
CA PRO A 435 -17.02 -15.05 -7.25
C PRO A 435 -15.88 -14.55 -6.33
N ASP A 436 -14.74 -14.20 -6.92
CA ASP A 436 -13.56 -13.69 -6.23
C ASP A 436 -13.57 -12.17 -6.01
N GLY A 437 -14.56 -11.48 -6.60
CA GLY A 437 -14.81 -10.05 -6.50
C GLY A 437 -14.03 -9.18 -7.48
N GLU A 438 -13.49 -9.76 -8.56
CA GLU A 438 -12.81 -9.06 -9.65
C GLU A 438 -13.73 -8.89 -10.86
N LEU A 439 -13.57 -7.78 -11.56
CA LEU A 439 -14.20 -7.52 -12.84
C LEU A 439 -13.26 -6.78 -13.79
N ASN A 440 -13.01 -7.39 -14.95
CA ASN A 440 -12.32 -6.75 -16.08
C ASN A 440 -13.25 -5.75 -16.77
N LEU A 441 -12.99 -4.46 -16.59
CA LEU A 441 -13.78 -3.37 -17.15
C LEU A 441 -13.60 -3.24 -18.66
N ASN A 442 -12.47 -3.70 -19.22
CA ASN A 442 -12.25 -3.68 -20.67
C ASN A 442 -13.16 -4.66 -21.42
N ALA A 443 -13.69 -5.68 -20.74
CA ALA A 443 -14.67 -6.61 -21.33
C ALA A 443 -16.03 -5.96 -21.64
N LEU A 444 -16.22 -4.71 -21.21
CA LEU A 444 -17.48 -3.97 -21.30
C LEU A 444 -17.60 -3.07 -22.54
N GLY A 445 -16.66 -3.19 -23.49
CA GLY A 445 -16.88 -2.76 -24.88
C GLY A 445 -16.21 -1.46 -25.33
N GLY A 446 -15.24 -0.89 -24.59
CA GLY A 446 -14.46 0.25 -25.06
C GLY A 446 -13.32 0.62 -24.14
N THR A 447 -12.29 1.31 -24.67
CA THR A 447 -11.34 2.07 -23.84
C THR A 447 -12.13 3.12 -23.08
N LEU A 448 -12.18 3.03 -21.75
CA LEU A 448 -12.80 4.03 -20.87
C LEU A 448 -12.22 5.42 -21.23
N PRO A 449 -12.96 6.32 -21.91
CA PRO A 449 -12.50 7.68 -22.09
C PRO A 449 -12.47 8.39 -20.73
N PRO A 450 -11.68 9.47 -20.58
CA PRO A 450 -11.70 10.25 -19.35
C PRO A 450 -13.13 10.72 -19.04
N ASN A 451 -13.59 10.55 -17.78
CA ASN A 451 -14.89 10.99 -17.24
C ASN A 451 -16.15 10.07 -17.37
N GLU A 452 -16.04 8.75 -17.54
CA GLU A 452 -17.23 7.85 -17.54
C GLU A 452 -17.81 7.51 -16.15
N GLN A 453 -19.02 6.93 -16.10
CA GLN A 453 -19.81 6.72 -14.87
C GLN A 453 -19.85 5.24 -14.44
N ILE A 454 -19.67 4.97 -13.15
CA ILE A 454 -19.94 3.64 -12.55
C ILE A 454 -21.19 3.84 -11.71
N VAL A 455 -22.24 3.01 -11.76
CA VAL A 455 -23.50 3.25 -11.00
C VAL A 455 -23.88 2.02 -10.19
N VAL A 456 -24.01 2.09 -8.86
CA VAL A 456 -24.47 0.93 -8.04
C VAL A 456 -26.00 1.00 -7.86
N PRO A 457 -26.78 -0.10 -7.96
CA PRO A 457 -28.25 -0.02 -7.91
C PRO A 457 -28.76 0.45 -6.53
N GLY A 458 -29.70 1.39 -6.54
CA GLY A 458 -30.40 1.89 -5.34
C GLY A 458 -30.23 3.39 -5.04
N ALA A 459 -29.36 4.12 -5.75
CA ALA A 459 -29.25 5.58 -5.65
C ALA A 459 -28.68 6.19 -6.95
N THR A 460 -28.93 7.49 -7.12
CA THR A 460 -28.52 8.37 -8.23
C THR A 460 -27.04 8.24 -8.61
N LYS A 461 -26.79 7.94 -9.90
CA LYS A 461 -25.55 8.08 -10.67
C LYS A 461 -24.29 8.35 -9.83
N VAL A 462 -23.56 7.29 -9.48
CA VAL A 462 -22.17 7.44 -9.10
C VAL A 462 -21.38 7.90 -10.33
N ARG A 463 -20.50 8.88 -10.15
CA ARG A 463 -19.50 9.26 -11.16
C ARG A 463 -18.15 8.81 -10.63
N ALA A 464 -17.36 8.18 -11.48
CA ALA A 464 -15.97 7.88 -11.18
C ALA A 464 -15.18 8.56 -12.29
N ALA A 465 -14.65 9.74 -12.02
CA ALA A 465 -13.84 10.41 -13.04
C ALA A 465 -12.53 9.61 -13.22
N ILE A 466 -12.47 8.87 -14.32
CA ILE A 466 -11.32 8.06 -14.72
C ILE A 466 -10.28 9.01 -15.31
N PHE A 467 -9.17 9.22 -14.62
CA PHE A 467 -8.03 9.96 -15.14
C PHE A 467 -6.77 9.11 -15.06
N TYR A 468 -6.14 8.85 -16.21
CA TYR A 468 -4.80 8.27 -16.29
C TYR A 468 -3.76 9.38 -16.11
N ALA A 469 -3.70 9.94 -14.91
CA ALA A 469 -2.69 10.91 -14.52
C ALA A 469 -2.40 10.73 -13.03
N GLY A 470 -1.17 10.33 -12.67
CA GLY A 470 -0.79 10.04 -11.28
C GLY A 470 -1.04 8.61 -10.77
N ARG A 471 -1.45 7.66 -11.63
CA ARG A 471 -1.61 6.21 -11.32
C ARG A 471 -2.63 5.87 -10.22
N GLN A 472 -3.65 6.70 -9.99
CA GLN A 472 -4.71 6.42 -9.01
C GLN A 472 -6.12 6.63 -9.57
N TRP A 473 -7.01 5.70 -9.24
CA TRP A 473 -8.43 5.76 -9.56
C TRP A 473 -9.18 6.55 -8.50
N ARG A 474 -9.95 7.56 -8.90
CA ARG A 474 -10.68 8.43 -7.98
C ARG A 474 -12.20 8.23 -8.09
N PHE A 475 -12.87 8.24 -6.93
CA PHE A 475 -14.29 7.96 -6.79
C PHE A 475 -15.00 9.19 -6.20
N GLU A 476 -16.16 9.54 -6.74
CA GLU A 476 -16.97 10.60 -6.12
C GLU A 476 -17.65 10.12 -4.83
N ARG A 477 -18.10 11.08 -4.02
CA ARG A 477 -18.72 10.88 -2.71
C ARG A 477 -19.85 9.86 -2.70
N GLU A 478 -20.66 9.85 -3.76
CA GLU A 478 -21.88 9.08 -3.93
C GLU A 478 -21.62 7.57 -3.86
N VAL A 479 -20.37 7.12 -4.07
CA VAL A 479 -20.01 5.69 -4.03
C VAL A 479 -20.15 5.13 -2.61
N LEU A 480 -19.79 5.91 -1.59
CA LEU A 480 -19.85 5.49 -0.19
C LEU A 480 -21.29 5.34 0.31
N GLN A 481 -22.21 6.14 -0.24
CA GLN A 481 -23.63 6.12 0.11
C GLN A 481 -24.32 4.84 -0.38
N SER A 482 -23.81 4.23 -1.46
CA SER A 482 -24.29 2.94 -1.98
C SER A 482 -23.90 1.73 -1.11
N LEU A 483 -22.98 1.93 -0.16
CA LEU A 483 -22.47 0.90 0.76
C LEU A 483 -23.16 0.91 2.14
N GLY A 484 -24.03 1.91 2.42
CA GLY A 484 -24.74 2.04 3.69
C GLY A 484 -25.61 3.31 3.76
N THR A 485 -26.88 3.11 4.07
CA THR A 485 -28.04 4.04 4.05
C THR A 485 -27.80 5.49 4.48
N GLY A 486 -28.12 6.49 3.65
CA GLY A 486 -28.20 7.90 4.08
C GLY A 486 -28.33 8.93 2.95
N ALA A 487 -29.24 9.89 3.11
CA ALA A 487 -29.63 10.88 2.11
C ALA A 487 -28.54 11.90 1.68
N LEU A 488 -28.72 12.49 0.49
CA LEU A 488 -27.89 13.52 -0.12
C LEU A 488 -27.76 14.77 0.75
N GLY A 489 -26.64 14.92 1.46
CA GLY A 489 -26.26 16.19 2.09
C GLY A 489 -25.44 17.07 1.14
N ALA A 490 -26.06 18.09 0.53
CA ALA A 490 -25.47 19.00 -0.48
C ALA A 490 -24.31 19.92 0.00
N ALA A 491 -23.71 19.66 1.16
CA ALA A 491 -22.90 20.65 1.87
C ALA A 491 -21.39 20.73 1.49
N ASN A 492 -20.82 19.73 0.80
CA ASN A 492 -19.35 19.60 0.61
C ASN A 492 -18.92 19.19 -0.83
N GLU A 493 -19.72 19.48 -1.85
CA GLU A 493 -19.36 19.23 -3.27
C GLU A 493 -18.27 20.21 -3.73
N ASN A 494 -17.22 19.74 -4.44
CA ASN A 494 -16.25 20.62 -5.10
C ASN A 494 -16.87 21.19 -6.38
N LEU A 495 -17.34 22.43 -6.27
CA LEU A 495 -18.02 23.15 -7.34
C LEU A 495 -17.10 23.42 -8.53
N ALA A 496 -15.79 23.49 -8.32
CA ALA A 496 -14.82 23.79 -9.39
C ALA A 496 -14.89 22.77 -10.53
N ARG A 497 -15.11 21.49 -10.20
CA ARG A 497 -15.19 20.38 -11.19
C ARG A 497 -16.38 20.47 -12.14
N ARG A 498 -17.39 21.27 -11.79
CA ARG A 498 -18.58 21.51 -12.63
C ARG A 498 -18.49 22.80 -13.42
N ALA A 499 -17.41 23.56 -13.24
CA ALA A 499 -17.21 24.79 -13.96
C ALA A 499 -16.75 24.52 -15.38
N LYS A 500 -17.24 25.33 -16.33
CA LYS A 500 -16.49 25.61 -17.55
C LYS A 500 -15.33 26.52 -17.15
N VAL A 501 -14.11 26.10 -17.45
CA VAL A 501 -12.91 26.83 -17.06
C VAL A 501 -12.21 27.45 -18.27
N GLN A 502 -11.76 28.69 -18.11
CA GLN A 502 -11.03 29.44 -19.13
C GLN A 502 -9.83 30.14 -18.49
N ALA A 503 -8.65 30.01 -19.11
CA ALA A 503 -7.45 30.73 -18.71
C ALA A 503 -7.13 31.92 -19.63
N SER A 504 -6.33 32.85 -19.13
CA SER A 504 -5.73 33.94 -19.93
C SER A 504 -4.84 33.40 -21.06
N SER A 505 -4.02 32.40 -20.74
CA SER A 505 -3.17 31.70 -21.69
C SER A 505 -2.84 30.29 -21.20
N VAL A 506 -2.25 29.48 -22.08
CA VAL A 506 -1.94 28.07 -21.82
C VAL A 506 -0.56 27.72 -22.37
N ASP A 507 0.29 27.17 -21.52
CA ASP A 507 1.49 26.46 -21.92
C ASP A 507 1.16 24.99 -22.26
N ASN A 508 1.79 24.48 -23.31
CA ASN A 508 1.42 23.33 -24.11
C ASN A 508 0.49 22.28 -23.43
N LEU A 509 1.06 21.41 -22.58
CA LEU A 509 0.35 20.27 -21.98
C LEU A 509 -0.45 20.62 -20.71
N ALA A 510 -0.41 21.87 -20.25
CA ALA A 510 -0.89 22.31 -18.95
C ALA A 510 -2.17 23.18 -19.09
N VAL A 511 -3.25 22.56 -19.55
CA VAL A 511 -4.52 23.21 -19.90
C VAL A 511 -5.34 23.64 -18.66
N PRO A 512 -6.23 24.65 -18.74
CA PRO A 512 -6.99 25.16 -17.60
C PRO A 512 -7.87 24.12 -16.91
N GLN A 513 -8.30 23.08 -17.63
CA GLN A 513 -9.10 21.97 -17.08
C GLN A 513 -8.35 21.20 -15.99
N ASN A 514 -7.03 21.13 -16.08
CA ASN A 514 -6.20 20.43 -15.11
C ASN A 514 -6.22 21.14 -13.76
N ALA A 515 -6.35 22.47 -13.71
CA ALA A 515 -6.45 23.20 -12.45
C ALA A 515 -7.79 23.00 -11.72
N ILE A 516 -8.72 22.20 -12.24
CA ILE A 516 -9.98 21.89 -11.57
C ILE A 516 -10.25 20.38 -11.56
N ASP A 517 -9.24 19.55 -11.82
CA ASP A 517 -9.39 18.09 -11.93
C ASP A 517 -9.22 17.39 -10.56
N GLY A 518 -8.87 18.13 -9.50
CA GLY A 518 -8.60 17.62 -8.16
C GLY A 518 -7.19 17.07 -7.95
N ILE A 519 -6.29 17.19 -8.92
CA ILE A 519 -4.93 16.65 -8.87
C ILE A 519 -3.96 17.78 -8.53
N ALA A 520 -3.52 17.83 -7.27
CA ALA A 520 -2.39 18.65 -6.85
C ALA A 520 -1.07 18.02 -7.37
N GLY A 521 -0.80 18.19 -8.67
CA GLY A 521 0.38 17.70 -9.38
C GLY A 521 0.73 18.58 -10.58
N GLY A 522 1.86 18.33 -11.22
CA GLY A 522 2.29 19.10 -12.39
C GLY A 522 3.79 18.99 -12.66
N TYR A 523 4.33 19.83 -13.55
CA TYR A 523 5.76 19.91 -13.82
C TYR A 523 6.56 19.91 -12.50
N PRO A 524 7.63 19.10 -12.39
CA PRO A 524 8.20 18.28 -13.46
C PRO A 524 7.54 16.90 -13.62
N ASN A 525 6.76 16.42 -12.65
CA ASN A 525 6.23 15.06 -12.67
C ASN A 525 4.97 14.87 -11.78
N PRO A 526 3.83 14.45 -12.34
CA PRO A 526 3.56 14.30 -13.77
C PRO A 526 3.40 15.64 -14.47
N HIS A 527 4.05 15.83 -15.62
CA HIS A 527 3.86 17.03 -16.44
C HIS A 527 2.47 17.06 -17.08
N GLY A 528 1.81 18.22 -17.09
CA GLY A 528 0.52 18.40 -17.77
C GLY A 528 -0.69 17.96 -16.95
N THR A 529 -0.54 17.94 -15.62
CA THR A 529 -1.67 17.77 -14.67
C THR A 529 -1.92 19.06 -13.89
N GLU A 530 -1.31 20.16 -14.30
CA GLU A 530 -1.57 21.50 -13.81
C GLU A 530 -2.13 22.37 -14.93
N TRP A 531 -2.69 23.53 -14.56
CA TRP A 531 -2.72 24.66 -15.48
C TRP A 531 -1.41 25.44 -15.36
N SER A 532 -0.84 25.79 -16.51
CA SER A 532 0.27 26.73 -16.62
C SER A 532 -0.05 27.76 -17.69
N SER A 533 0.15 29.03 -17.37
CA SER A 533 0.12 30.11 -18.35
C SER A 533 1.33 30.04 -19.29
N LYS A 534 1.26 30.74 -20.43
CA LYS A 534 2.34 30.85 -21.41
C LYS A 534 3.12 32.16 -21.21
N GLY A 535 4.14 32.12 -20.36
CA GLY A 535 5.01 33.26 -20.07
C GLY A 535 4.36 34.36 -19.22
N GLU A 536 3.19 34.10 -18.64
CA GLU A 536 2.49 35.09 -17.81
C GLU A 536 2.88 34.95 -16.33
N LYS A 537 3.03 36.09 -15.67
CA LYS A 537 3.36 36.22 -14.24
C LYS A 537 2.14 36.77 -13.49
N ALA A 538 2.30 37.86 -12.75
CA ALA A 538 1.17 38.65 -12.27
C ALA A 538 0.31 39.11 -13.46
N GLY A 539 -1.02 38.97 -13.33
CA GLY A 539 -2.01 39.23 -14.36
C GLY A 539 -2.55 37.99 -15.07
N ALA A 540 -1.96 36.79 -14.87
CA ALA A 540 -2.53 35.55 -15.36
C ALA A 540 -3.87 35.25 -14.66
N THR A 541 -4.86 34.75 -15.40
CA THR A 541 -6.22 34.54 -14.86
C THR A 541 -6.78 33.17 -15.18
N LEU A 542 -7.52 32.60 -14.23
CA LEU A 542 -8.35 31.41 -14.39
C LEU A 542 -9.80 31.76 -14.01
N THR A 543 -10.74 31.55 -14.92
CA THR A 543 -12.17 31.87 -14.69
C THR A 543 -12.99 30.59 -14.72
N LEU A 544 -13.75 30.37 -13.65
CA LEU A 544 -14.64 29.24 -13.48
C LEU A 544 -16.09 29.71 -13.62
N SER A 545 -16.87 29.06 -14.50
CA SER A 545 -18.22 29.48 -14.88
C SER A 545 -19.23 28.34 -14.77
N TRP A 546 -20.41 28.60 -14.19
CA TRP A 546 -21.50 27.62 -14.07
C TRP A 546 -22.76 28.04 -14.83
N GLU A 547 -23.49 27.08 -15.38
CA GLU A 547 -24.75 27.33 -16.12
C GLU A 547 -25.88 27.85 -15.22
N SER A 548 -25.80 27.54 -13.93
CA SER A 548 -26.71 28.02 -12.88
C SER A 548 -25.89 28.56 -11.70
N PRO A 549 -26.40 29.54 -10.93
CA PRO A 549 -25.68 30.07 -9.78
C PRO A 549 -25.38 28.98 -8.75
N VAL A 550 -24.15 28.96 -8.25
CA VAL A 550 -23.68 28.12 -7.15
C VAL A 550 -23.39 28.97 -5.92
N THR A 551 -23.40 28.38 -4.75
CA THR A 551 -23.00 29.06 -3.51
C THR A 551 -21.57 28.64 -3.16
N VAL A 552 -20.64 29.60 -3.04
CA VAL A 552 -19.24 29.36 -2.69
C VAL A 552 -18.94 30.06 -1.38
N GLY A 553 -18.46 29.33 -0.37
CA GLY A 553 -18.02 29.85 0.93
C GLY A 553 -16.59 29.48 1.30
N ARG A 554 -15.93 28.61 0.52
CA ARG A 554 -14.57 28.15 0.79
C ARG A 554 -13.82 27.84 -0.49
N VAL A 555 -12.53 28.17 -0.54
CA VAL A 555 -11.63 27.88 -1.65
C VAL A 555 -10.32 27.28 -1.16
N LEU A 556 -9.79 26.30 -1.89
CA LEU A 556 -8.44 25.79 -1.76
C LEU A 556 -7.70 26.07 -3.08
N LEU A 557 -6.52 26.68 -2.99
CA LEU A 557 -5.64 26.93 -4.14
C LEU A 557 -4.29 26.25 -3.93
N TYR A 558 -3.89 25.43 -4.88
CA TYR A 558 -2.63 24.71 -4.86
C TYR A 558 -1.67 25.33 -5.89
N ASP A 559 -0.45 25.60 -5.46
CA ASP A 559 0.59 26.09 -6.37
C ASP A 559 1.02 25.00 -7.33
N ARG A 560 1.80 25.34 -8.36
CA ARG A 560 2.47 24.32 -9.17
C ARG A 560 3.59 23.67 -8.33
N PRO A 561 3.84 22.35 -8.48
CA PRO A 561 4.86 21.64 -7.69
C PRO A 561 6.31 21.95 -8.12
N ASN A 562 6.50 22.90 -9.04
CA ASN A 562 7.82 23.32 -9.47
C ASN A 562 8.30 24.48 -8.60
N GLY A 563 9.54 24.39 -8.12
CA GLY A 563 10.10 25.36 -7.18
C GLY A 563 10.33 26.77 -7.73
N ASN A 564 10.16 26.99 -9.03
CA ASN A 564 10.48 28.27 -9.69
C ASN A 564 9.24 29.15 -9.88
N ASP A 565 8.09 28.57 -10.22
CA ASP A 565 6.88 29.25 -10.65
C ASP A 565 5.90 29.57 -9.51
N GLN A 566 6.42 29.87 -8.32
CA GLN A 566 5.62 30.06 -7.13
C GLN A 566 4.62 31.22 -7.26
N VAL A 567 3.35 30.97 -6.97
CA VAL A 567 2.33 32.02 -6.80
C VAL A 567 2.42 32.60 -5.38
N THR A 568 2.74 33.89 -5.27
CA THR A 568 2.92 34.57 -3.98
C THR A 568 1.71 35.40 -3.55
N SER A 569 0.77 35.67 -4.46
CA SER A 569 -0.54 36.21 -4.14
C SER A 569 -1.51 36.05 -5.30
N ALA A 570 -2.81 35.95 -4.99
CA ALA A 570 -3.89 35.91 -5.97
C ALA A 570 -5.13 36.65 -5.46
N ARG A 571 -6.09 36.93 -6.35
CA ARG A 571 -7.36 37.56 -6.03
C ARG A 571 -8.51 36.79 -6.66
N LEU A 572 -9.51 36.44 -5.86
CA LEU A 572 -10.80 35.96 -6.34
C LEU A 572 -11.73 37.15 -6.55
N THR A 573 -12.49 37.15 -7.64
CA THR A 573 -13.56 38.11 -7.93
C THR A 573 -14.84 37.36 -8.26
N PHE A 574 -15.96 37.77 -7.65
CA PHE A 574 -17.29 37.17 -7.82
C PHE A 574 -18.18 38.09 -8.66
N ASP A 575 -19.33 37.60 -9.14
CA ASP A 575 -20.25 38.38 -9.99
C ASP A 575 -20.78 39.67 -9.35
N ASP A 576 -20.89 39.71 -8.02
CA ASP A 576 -21.32 40.88 -7.26
C ASP A 576 -20.22 41.95 -7.13
N GLY A 577 -19.05 41.72 -7.74
CA GLY A 577 -17.88 42.59 -7.69
C GLY A 577 -17.07 42.46 -6.40
N SER A 578 -17.50 41.62 -5.45
CA SER A 578 -16.74 41.37 -4.23
C SER A 578 -15.46 40.59 -4.53
N THR A 579 -14.42 40.82 -3.73
CA THR A 579 -13.12 40.16 -3.89
C THR A 579 -12.68 39.44 -2.62
N ILE A 580 -11.75 38.49 -2.76
CA ILE A 580 -10.99 37.86 -1.67
C ILE A 580 -9.53 37.85 -2.10
N GLU A 581 -8.64 38.36 -1.24
CA GLU A 581 -7.19 38.29 -1.44
C GLU A 581 -6.65 36.97 -0.88
N VAL A 582 -5.71 36.38 -1.62
CA VAL A 582 -5.01 35.14 -1.29
C VAL A 582 -3.55 35.48 -1.03
N GLY A 583 -3.02 35.00 0.11
CA GLY A 583 -1.61 35.12 0.45
C GLY A 583 -0.72 34.22 -0.41
N ALA A 584 0.55 34.10 -0.01
CA ALA A 584 1.49 33.23 -0.72
C ALA A 584 1.10 31.76 -0.62
N LEU A 585 1.13 31.06 -1.75
CA LEU A 585 0.90 29.63 -1.79
C LEU A 585 2.19 28.89 -1.38
N PRO A 586 2.08 27.76 -0.66
CA PRO A 586 3.22 26.88 -0.43
C PRO A 586 3.84 26.42 -1.75
N ASN A 587 5.15 26.60 -1.89
CA ASN A 587 5.92 26.22 -3.07
C ASN A 587 6.24 24.71 -3.08
N ASP A 588 5.22 23.88 -2.87
CA ASP A 588 5.32 22.42 -2.83
C ASP A 588 4.33 21.73 -3.79
N GLY A 589 3.32 22.46 -4.28
CA GLY A 589 2.23 21.97 -5.10
C GLY A 589 1.39 20.84 -4.47
N LEU A 590 1.46 20.69 -3.14
CA LEU A 590 0.77 19.66 -2.37
C LEU A 590 -0.08 20.25 -1.26
N SER A 591 0.33 21.39 -0.72
CA SER A 591 -0.34 22.07 0.38
C SER A 591 -1.15 23.26 -0.16
N PRO A 592 -2.48 23.28 0.05
CA PRO A 592 -3.28 24.41 -0.41
C PRO A 592 -3.16 25.60 0.53
N VAL A 593 -3.44 26.79 -0.01
CA VAL A 593 -3.99 27.88 0.80
C VAL A 593 -5.49 27.69 0.86
N GLU A 594 -6.00 27.43 2.06
CA GLU A 594 -7.43 27.32 2.34
C GLU A 594 -7.96 28.66 2.86
N LEU A 595 -9.04 29.15 2.25
CA LEU A 595 -9.74 30.36 2.67
C LEU A 595 -11.22 30.06 2.81
N ALA A 596 -11.76 30.30 4.00
CA ALA A 596 -13.19 30.32 4.27
C ALA A 596 -13.70 31.76 4.37
N PHE A 597 -14.88 32.02 3.83
CA PHE A 597 -15.53 33.33 3.79
C PHE A 597 -17.05 33.20 3.84
N ALA A 598 -17.75 34.31 4.05
CA ALA A 598 -19.21 34.32 4.02
C ALA A 598 -19.71 33.82 2.65
N PRO A 599 -20.58 32.78 2.59
CA PRO A 599 -20.98 32.18 1.32
C PRO A 599 -21.60 33.19 0.34
N ARG A 600 -21.15 33.12 -0.92
CA ARG A 600 -21.54 34.01 -2.02
C ARG A 600 -22.24 33.20 -3.11
N GLN A 601 -23.36 33.69 -3.61
CA GLN A 601 -24.03 33.11 -4.77
C GLN A 601 -23.42 33.69 -6.05
N THR A 602 -22.93 32.84 -6.94
CA THR A 602 -22.22 33.27 -8.15
C THR A 602 -22.34 32.26 -9.28
N ARG A 603 -22.30 32.75 -10.52
CA ARG A 603 -22.09 32.02 -11.78
C ARG A 603 -20.65 32.10 -12.26
N HIS A 604 -19.83 33.04 -11.77
CA HIS A 604 -18.43 33.18 -12.17
C HIS A 604 -17.51 33.49 -10.99
N VAL A 605 -16.42 32.72 -10.88
CA VAL A 605 -15.28 33.06 -10.02
C VAL A 605 -14.08 33.29 -10.90
N LYS A 606 -13.57 34.53 -10.94
CA LYS A 606 -12.30 34.86 -11.60
C LYS A 606 -11.18 34.85 -10.57
N ILE A 607 -10.18 34.02 -10.78
CA ILE A 607 -8.93 33.98 -10.01
C ILE A 607 -7.86 34.69 -10.83
N GLU A 608 -7.28 35.75 -10.28
CA GLU A 608 -6.21 36.52 -10.89
C GLU A 608 -4.94 36.40 -10.04
N ILE A 609 -3.86 35.93 -10.64
CA ILE A 609 -2.55 35.87 -9.98
C ILE A 609 -2.03 37.31 -9.87
N THR A 610 -1.83 37.80 -8.65
CA THR A 610 -1.41 39.21 -8.40
C THR A 610 0.07 39.33 -8.04
N GLY A 611 0.74 38.21 -7.74
CA GLY A 611 2.16 38.17 -7.42
C GLY A 611 2.76 36.78 -7.61
N VAL A 612 4.03 36.74 -8.02
CA VAL A 612 4.80 35.49 -8.23
C VAL A 612 6.24 35.65 -7.74
N GLY A 613 6.92 34.53 -7.57
CA GLY A 613 8.33 34.48 -7.23
C GLY A 613 9.24 35.07 -8.34
N PRO A 614 10.47 35.49 -7.99
CA PRO A 614 11.40 36.10 -8.95
C PRO A 614 11.86 35.14 -10.05
N ALA A 615 11.87 33.83 -9.78
CA ALA A 615 12.26 32.78 -10.72
C ALA A 615 11.11 32.32 -11.63
N THR A 616 9.90 32.86 -11.46
CA THR A 616 8.72 32.39 -12.20
C THR A 616 8.81 32.75 -13.68
N GLU A 617 8.67 31.75 -14.52
CA GLU A 617 8.55 31.87 -15.98
C GLU A 617 7.09 31.69 -16.41
N ASN A 618 6.38 30.73 -15.82
CA ASN A 618 5.00 30.40 -16.16
C ASN A 618 4.15 30.21 -14.90
N SER A 619 3.33 31.20 -14.54
CA SER A 619 2.45 31.07 -13.37
C SER A 619 1.26 30.14 -13.63
N GLY A 620 0.69 29.55 -12.58
CA GLY A 620 -0.48 28.68 -12.71
C GLY A 620 -0.88 28.01 -11.41
N PHE A 621 -1.74 27.00 -11.49
CA PHE A 621 -2.23 26.24 -10.33
C PHE A 621 -2.19 24.76 -10.65
N SER A 622 -1.77 23.93 -9.68
CA SER A 622 -1.93 22.49 -9.81
C SER A 622 -3.38 22.08 -9.62
N ASP A 623 -4.09 22.70 -8.67
CA ASP A 623 -5.51 22.46 -8.46
C ASP A 623 -6.22 23.66 -7.79
N VAL A 624 -7.52 23.74 -8.00
CA VAL A 624 -8.44 24.74 -7.47
C VAL A 624 -9.71 24.03 -7.06
N ALA A 625 -10.05 24.10 -5.77
CA ALA A 625 -11.29 23.53 -5.24
C ALA A 625 -12.16 24.61 -4.59
N LEU A 626 -13.47 24.56 -4.85
CA LEU A 626 -14.47 25.51 -4.37
C LEU A 626 -15.60 24.77 -3.67
N PHE A 627 -15.99 25.19 -2.47
CA PHE A 627 -17.02 24.52 -1.67
C PHE A 627 -18.08 25.52 -1.17
N PRO A 628 -19.33 25.07 -0.90
CA PRO A 628 -20.38 25.93 -0.33
C PRO A 628 -20.13 26.43 1.09
N LYS A 629 -19.32 25.71 1.87
CA LYS A 629 -18.94 26.03 3.26
C LYS A 629 -17.50 25.68 3.53
#